data_AF-A0A1C3ER98-F1
#
_entry.id   AF-A0A1C3ER98-F1
#
_cell.length_a   1.000
_cell.length_b   1.000
_cell.length_c   1.000
_cell.angle_alpha   90.00
_cell.angle_beta   90.00
_cell.angle_gamma   90.00
#
_symmetry.space_group_name_H-M   'P 1'
#
loop_
_entity.id
_entity.type
_entity.pdbx_description
1 polymer ?
#
loop_
_entity_poly.entity_id
_entity_poly.type
_entity_poly.pdbx_seq_one_letter_code
_entity_poly.pdbx_strand_id
1 'polypeptide(L)'
;MFYLWGGSRRRFLPDFIVRLANSKTLVLEIKGEDSPQNVAKRDALKLWVDAVNAKGGFGTWCWDVAFEPAQVHDILHRHGYMNHAP
;
A
#
# COMPACT_ATOMS: atom_id res chain seq x y z
N MET A 1 7.94 1.57 9.30
CA MET A 1 8.96 1.41 8.23
C MET A 1 9.78 2.70 8.12
N PHE A 2 11.02 2.64 7.65
CA PHE A 2 11.85 3.83 7.38
C PHE A 2 12.13 3.95 5.88
N TYR A 3 12.31 5.19 5.41
CA TYR A 3 12.76 5.50 4.05
C TYR A 3 13.85 6.59 4.10
N LEU A 4 14.67 6.68 3.05
CA LEU A 4 15.69 7.72 2.90
C LEU A 4 15.16 8.83 2.01
N TRP A 5 15.36 10.08 2.43
CA TRP A 5 15.01 11.26 1.64
C TRP A 5 15.96 12.40 1.93
N GLY A 6 16.63 12.93 0.90
CA GLY A 6 17.60 14.02 1.04
C GLY A 6 18.71 13.70 2.05
N GLY A 7 19.23 12.47 2.05
CA GLY A 7 20.26 12.01 2.99
C GLY A 7 19.78 11.74 4.42
N SER A 8 18.51 11.97 4.73
CA SER A 8 17.94 11.77 6.08
C SER A 8 17.03 10.55 6.14
N ARG A 9 17.13 9.79 7.23
CA ARG A 9 16.20 8.69 7.55
C ARG A 9 14.88 9.26 8.09
N ARG A 10 13.76 8.89 7.47
CA ARG A 10 12.42 9.31 7.88
C ARG A 10 11.53 8.12 8.18
N ARG A 11 10.60 8.30 9.13
CA ARG A 11 9.57 7.31 9.46
C ARG A 11 8.42 7.41 8.46
N PHE A 12 8.01 6.27 7.92
CA PHE A 12 6.78 6.12 7.14
C PHE A 12 5.64 5.65 8.05
N LEU A 13 4.53 6.38 8.02
CA LEU A 13 3.25 6.03 8.63
C LEU A 13 2.19 6.16 7.53
N PRO A 14 1.45 5.08 7.21
CA PRO A 14 0.48 5.15 6.13
C PRO A 14 -0.78 5.91 6.52
N ASP A 15 -1.50 6.41 5.53
CA ASP A 15 -2.80 7.09 5.74
C ASP A 15 -3.84 6.08 6.26
N PHE A 16 -3.93 4.89 5.63
CA PHE A 16 -4.85 3.83 6.04
C PHE A 16 -4.22 2.43 5.97
N ILE A 17 -4.72 1.55 6.85
CA ILE A 17 -4.56 0.11 6.77
C ILE A 17 -5.96 -0.50 6.74
N VAL A 18 -6.30 -1.16 5.64
CA VAL A 18 -7.64 -1.70 5.37
C VAL A 18 -7.58 -3.22 5.38
N ARG A 19 -8.42 -3.86 6.20
CA ARG A 19 -8.64 -5.31 6.11
C ARG A 19 -9.76 -5.58 5.12
N LEU A 20 -9.40 -6.17 3.99
CA LEU A 20 -10.34 -6.49 2.92
C LEU A 20 -11.12 -7.77 3.23
N ALA A 21 -12.31 -7.89 2.64
CA ALA A 21 -13.18 -9.06 2.82
C ALA A 21 -12.54 -10.37 2.32
N ASN A 22 -11.59 -10.28 1.40
CA ASN A 22 -10.81 -11.43 0.93
C ASN A 22 -9.56 -11.74 1.78
N SER A 23 -9.56 -11.28 3.04
CA SER A 23 -8.51 -11.49 4.03
C SER A 23 -7.17 -10.82 3.73
N LYS A 24 -7.04 -10.09 2.62
CA LYS A 24 -5.86 -9.26 2.36
C LYS A 24 -5.83 -8.03 3.27
N THR A 25 -4.64 -7.59 3.63
CA THR A 25 -4.42 -6.29 4.29
C THR A 25 -3.85 -5.31 3.27
N LEU A 26 -4.58 -4.23 3.00
CA LEU A 26 -4.19 -3.18 2.07
C LEU A 26 -3.64 -1.98 2.82
N VAL A 27 -2.43 -1.54 2.48
CA VAL A 27 -1.93 -0.22 2.85
C VAL A 27 -2.37 0.77 1.78
N LEU A 28 -3.15 1.80 2.15
CA LEU A 28 -3.70 2.77 1.21
C LEU A 28 -3.21 4.18 1.57
N GLU A 29 -2.55 4.82 0.60
CA GLU A 29 -2.20 6.24 0.66
C GLU A 29 -3.19 7.08 -0.14
N ILE A 30 -3.51 8.27 0.35
CA ILE A 30 -4.22 9.30 -0.42
C ILE A 30 -3.26 10.46 -0.65
N LYS A 31 -3.12 10.88 -1.90
CA LYS A 31 -2.28 12.00 -2.34
C LYS A 31 -3.08 12.86 -3.30
N GLY A 32 -2.68 14.11 -3.51
CA GLY A 32 -3.22 14.96 -4.59
C GLY A 32 -2.30 14.87 -5.81
N GLU A 33 -1.07 15.33 -5.65
CA GLU A 33 -0.04 15.26 -6.69
C GLU A 33 1.11 14.33 -6.30
N ASP A 34 1.70 13.69 -7.31
CA ASP A 34 2.87 12.86 -7.11
C ASP A 34 4.13 13.71 -6.91
N SER A 35 5.12 13.18 -6.18
CA SER A 35 6.40 13.86 -5.95
C SER A 35 7.54 12.86 -5.88
N PRO A 36 8.80 13.27 -6.11
CA PRO A 36 9.94 12.37 -5.96
C PRO A 36 10.05 11.79 -4.53
N GLN A 37 9.57 12.53 -3.51
CA GLN A 37 9.49 12.00 -2.16
C GLN A 37 8.43 10.89 -2.03
N ASN A 38 7.29 11.02 -2.71
CA ASN A 38 6.26 9.99 -2.73
C ASN A 38 6.73 8.74 -3.47
N VAL A 39 7.55 8.88 -4.52
CA VAL A 39 8.27 7.75 -5.16
C VAL A 39 9.13 7.01 -4.13
N ALA A 40 10.01 7.71 -3.41
CA ALA A 40 10.88 7.09 -2.40
C ALA A 40 10.09 6.39 -1.27
N LYS A 41 8.94 6.94 -0.86
CA LYS A 41 8.03 6.28 0.09
C LYS A 41 7.43 5.00 -0.49
N ARG A 42 6.96 5.02 -1.75
CA ARG A 42 6.36 3.87 -2.44
C ARG A 42 7.36 2.74 -2.64
N ASP A 43 8.60 3.04 -3.01
CA ASP A 43 9.64 2.02 -3.18
C ASP A 43 9.92 1.29 -1.87
N ALA A 44 10.03 2.06 -0.78
CA ALA A 44 10.20 1.48 0.54
C ALA A 44 8.97 0.65 0.96
N LEU A 45 7.76 1.13 0.67
CA LEU A 45 6.50 0.44 1.00
C LEU A 45 6.40 -0.88 0.22
N LYS A 46 6.70 -0.85 -1.08
CA LYS A 46 6.77 -2.04 -1.93
C LYS A 46 7.74 -3.07 -1.35
N LEU A 47 8.96 -2.65 -1.03
CA LEU A 47 9.98 -3.54 -0.46
C LEU A 47 9.50 -4.18 0.85
N TRP A 48 8.84 -3.39 1.71
CA TRP A 48 8.32 -3.89 2.97
C TRP A 48 7.15 -4.88 2.78
N VAL A 49 6.21 -4.59 1.88
CA VAL A 49 5.11 -5.51 1.54
C VAL A 49 5.67 -6.82 0.98
N ASP A 50 6.63 -6.74 0.06
CA ASP A 50 7.29 -7.91 -0.53
C ASP A 50 7.98 -8.76 0.57
N ALA A 51 8.68 -8.11 1.51
CA ALA A 51 9.35 -8.78 2.62
C ALA A 51 8.37 -9.44 3.61
N VAL A 52 7.25 -8.78 3.94
CA VAL A 52 6.21 -9.33 4.82
C VAL A 52 5.57 -10.56 4.19
N ASN A 53 5.23 -10.48 2.90
CA ASN A 53 4.65 -11.59 2.15
C ASN A 53 5.64 -12.76 2.02
N ALA A 54 6.92 -12.48 1.74
CA ALA A 54 7.95 -13.52 1.65
C ALA A 54 8.21 -14.22 2.99
N LYS A 55 8.16 -13.48 4.11
CA LYS A 55 8.29 -14.05 5.46
C LYS A 55 7.11 -14.98 5.80
N GLY A 56 5.90 -14.65 5.34
CA GLY A 56 4.69 -15.37 5.68
C GLY A 56 4.24 -15.15 7.14
N GLY A 57 3.09 -15.74 7.50
CA GLY A 57 2.54 -15.70 8.87
C GLY A 57 1.74 -14.43 9.23
N PHE A 58 1.67 -13.43 8.34
CA PHE A 58 0.91 -12.18 8.57
C PHE A 58 -0.27 -12.00 7.61
N GLY A 59 -0.68 -13.08 6.92
CA GLY A 59 -1.62 -13.01 5.79
C GLY A 59 -0.97 -12.38 4.55
N THR A 60 -1.78 -12.08 3.54
CA THR A 60 -1.31 -11.42 2.31
C THR A 60 -1.49 -9.91 2.43
N TRP A 61 -0.41 -9.17 2.19
CA TRP A 61 -0.40 -7.71 2.18
C TRP A 61 -0.33 -7.19 0.74
N CYS A 62 -1.03 -6.10 0.48
CA CYS A 62 -0.93 -5.31 -0.74
C CYS A 62 -0.88 -3.82 -0.41
N TRP A 63 -0.59 -3.00 -1.41
CA TRP A 63 -0.59 -1.54 -1.28
C TRP A 63 -1.11 -0.88 -2.54
N ASP A 64 -1.65 0.33 -2.41
CA ASP A 64 -2.06 1.17 -3.53
C ASP A 64 -2.09 2.65 -3.13
N VAL A 65 -2.18 3.54 -4.12
CA VAL A 65 -2.25 5.00 -3.91
C VAL A 65 -3.44 5.58 -4.67
N ALA A 66 -4.30 6.31 -3.97
CA ALA A 66 -5.32 7.14 -4.57
C ALA A 66 -4.76 8.56 -4.77
N PHE A 67 -4.81 9.09 -5.99
CA PHE A 67 -4.52 10.49 -6.30
C PHE A 67 -5.75 11.39 -6.17
N GLU A 68 -6.93 10.78 -6.10
CA GLU A 68 -8.19 11.46 -5.85
C GLU A 68 -9.06 10.58 -4.93
N PRO A 69 -9.83 11.17 -4.00
CA PRO A 69 -10.69 10.38 -3.10
C PRO A 69 -11.67 9.44 -3.82
N ALA A 70 -12.12 9.82 -5.03
CA ALA A 70 -13.03 9.00 -5.83
C ALA A 70 -12.45 7.63 -6.22
N GLN A 71 -11.11 7.53 -6.36
CA GLN A 71 -10.42 6.30 -6.76
C GLN A 71 -10.41 5.22 -5.67
N VAL A 72 -10.77 5.56 -4.44
CA VAL A 72 -10.76 4.61 -3.31
C VAL A 72 -11.66 3.42 -3.60
N HIS A 73 -12.85 3.62 -4.17
CA HIS A 73 -13.77 2.53 -4.48
C HIS A 73 -13.18 1.56 -5.52
N ASP A 74 -12.55 2.08 -6.58
CA ASP A 74 -11.93 1.27 -7.62
C ASP A 74 -10.74 0.47 -7.07
N ILE A 75 -9.94 1.06 -6.19
CA ILE A 75 -8.83 0.39 -5.51
C ILE A 75 -9.35 -0.74 -4.62
N LEU A 76 -10.36 -0.46 -3.78
CA LEU A 76 -10.95 -1.48 -2.92
C LEU A 76 -11.53 -2.64 -3.74
N HIS A 77 -12.19 -2.35 -4.85
CA HIS A 77 -12.71 -3.38 -5.75
C HIS A 77 -11.57 -4.19 -6.38
N ARG A 78 -10.56 -3.54 -6.96
CA ARG A 78 -9.39 -4.18 -7.58
C ARG A 78 -8.68 -5.17 -6.64
N HIS A 79 -8.47 -4.78 -5.39
CA HIS A 79 -7.75 -5.62 -4.42
C HIS A 79 -8.66 -6.61 -3.68
N GLY A 80 -9.93 -6.24 -3.49
CA GLY A 80 -10.94 -6.99 -2.74
C GLY A 80 -11.68 -8.06 -3.55
N TYR A 81 -11.66 -7.97 -4.88
CA TYR A 81 -12.34 -8.95 -5.74
C TYR A 81 -11.77 -10.34 -5.52
N MET A 82 -12.65 -11.31 -5.25
CA MET A 82 -12.34 -12.72 -5.42
C MET A 82 -12.78 -13.12 -6.83
N ASN A 83 -11.89 -13.68 -7.63
CA ASN A 83 -12.34 -14.45 -8.80
C ASN A 83 -13.22 -15.58 -8.26
N HIS A 84 -14.53 -15.44 -8.36
CA HIS A 84 -15.40 -16.60 -8.34
C HIS A 84 -15.02 -17.39 -9.59
N ALA A 85 -14.33 -18.52 -9.40
CA ALA A 85 -14.23 -19.51 -10.45
C ALA A 85 -15.67 -19.96 -10.80
N PRO A 86 -16.00 -20.15 -12.09
CA PRO A 86 -17.28 -20.72 -12.48
C PRO A 86 -17.48 -22.14 -11.92
#